data_AF-A0A3C1GC18-F1
#
_entry.id   AF-A0A3C1GC18-F1
#
_cell.length_a   1.000
_cell.length_b   1.000
_cell.length_c   1.000
_cell.angle_alpha   90.00
_cell.angle_beta   90.00
_cell.angle_gamma   90.00
#
_symmetry.space_group_name_H-M   'P 1'
#
loop_
_entity.id
_entity.type
_entity.pdbx_description
1 polymer ?
#
loop_
_entity_poly.entity_id
_entity_poly.type
_entity_poly.pdbx_seq_one_letter_code
_entity_poly.pdbx_strand_id
1 'polypeptide(L)'
;MLIGGSLAPTSAQSALTKRDGQGPVAVVVTLMEATASGITAKVVLDTHSVALDGIAFEQAVRLRRPDGTEIAPVAVEGASGAGHHREAVVKFPAIDGAMAVHIVVKDVGGIAERAFRWALPLQ
;
A
#
# COMPACT_ATOMS: atom_id res chain seq x y z
N MET A 1 -6.92 36.04 -4.18
CA MET A 1 -5.86 35.63 -3.25
C MET A 1 -6.04 34.15 -2.99
N LEU A 2 -4.95 33.38 -3.14
CA LEU A 2 -4.76 31.94 -2.84
C LEU A 2 -5.45 30.91 -3.75
N ILE A 3 -4.67 30.50 -4.75
CA ILE A 3 -4.76 29.24 -5.49
C ILE A 3 -4.65 28.03 -4.55
N GLY A 4 -5.67 27.17 -4.53
CA GLY A 4 -5.58 25.84 -3.93
C GLY A 4 -4.83 24.91 -4.88
N GLY A 5 -3.52 24.76 -4.66
CA GLY A 5 -2.70 23.78 -5.39
C GLY A 5 -3.08 22.37 -4.96
N SER A 6 -3.97 21.73 -5.72
CA SER A 6 -4.13 20.27 -5.64
C SER A 6 -2.88 19.65 -6.26
N LEU A 7 -2.03 19.06 -5.42
CA LEU A 7 -0.88 18.29 -5.88
C LEU A 7 -1.40 17.01 -6.53
N ALA A 8 -1.72 17.09 -7.83
CA ALA A 8 -1.84 15.89 -8.64
C ALA A 8 -0.51 15.13 -8.57
N PRO A 9 -0.51 13.81 -8.31
CA PRO A 9 0.72 13.05 -8.33
C PRO A 9 1.39 13.23 -9.70
N THR A 10 2.69 13.53 -9.69
CA THR A 10 3.52 13.59 -10.89
C THR A 10 3.39 12.25 -11.64
N SER A 11 3.37 12.27 -12.97
CA SER A 11 3.09 11.12 -13.85
C SER A 11 3.84 9.81 -13.51
N ALA A 12 5.05 9.91 -12.93
CA ALA A 12 5.83 8.76 -12.46
C ALA A 12 5.21 8.04 -11.23
N GLN A 13 4.61 8.78 -10.29
CA GLN A 13 3.98 8.19 -9.10
C GLN A 13 2.64 7.52 -9.44
N SER A 14 1.98 7.96 -10.52
CA SER A 14 0.81 7.29 -11.08
C SER A 14 1.16 5.91 -11.66
N ALA A 15 2.34 5.75 -12.28
CA ALA A 15 2.78 4.48 -12.86
C ALA A 15 3.07 3.38 -11.81
N LEU A 16 3.39 3.79 -10.58
CA LEU A 16 3.65 2.88 -9.46
C LEU A 16 2.38 2.55 -8.64
N THR A 17 1.23 3.07 -9.04
CA THR A 17 -0.04 2.76 -8.40
C THR A 17 -0.66 1.51 -9.02
N LYS A 18 -1.02 0.56 -8.16
CA LYS A 18 -1.74 -0.66 -8.54
C LYS A 18 -3.02 -0.78 -7.73
N ARG A 19 -4.07 -1.28 -8.37
CA ARG A 19 -5.41 -1.45 -7.78
C ARG A 19 -5.86 -2.88 -7.91
N ASP A 20 -6.49 -3.38 -6.86
CA ASP A 20 -7.24 -4.62 -6.83
C ASP A 20 -8.64 -4.32 -6.28
N GLY A 21 -9.66 -4.60 -7.09
CA GLY A 21 -11.06 -4.32 -6.79
C GLY A 21 -11.88 -5.55 -6.40
N GLN A 22 -11.24 -6.67 -6.02
CA GLN A 22 -11.97 -7.88 -5.64
C GLN A 22 -12.83 -7.68 -4.40
N GLY A 23 -14.03 -8.27 -4.40
CA GLY A 23 -14.95 -8.18 -3.28
C GLY A 23 -15.52 -6.77 -3.06
N PRO A 24 -16.00 -6.45 -1.84
CA PRO A 24 -16.65 -5.18 -1.54
C PRO A 24 -15.69 -4.01 -1.31
N VAL A 25 -14.39 -4.25 -1.21
CA VAL A 25 -13.38 -3.23 -0.89
C VAL A 25 -12.34 -3.18 -1.99
N ALA A 26 -12.15 -2.00 -2.58
CA ALA A 26 -11.03 -1.74 -3.45
C ALA A 26 -9.78 -1.42 -2.62
N VAL A 27 -8.67 -2.06 -2.97
CA VAL A 27 -7.35 -1.84 -2.39
C VAL A 27 -6.46 -1.22 -3.44
N VAL A 28 -5.94 -0.03 -3.15
CA VAL A 28 -4.98 0.66 -4.01
C VAL A 28 -3.67 0.78 -3.26
N VAL A 29 -2.58 0.35 -3.88
CA VAL A 29 -1.23 0.47 -3.33
C VAL A 29 -0.37 1.27 -4.30
N THR A 30 0.22 2.34 -3.80
CA THR A 30 1.18 3.17 -4.53
C THR A 30 2.55 2.98 -3.90
N LEU A 31 3.47 2.35 -4.62
CA LEU A 31 4.87 2.30 -4.20
C LEU A 31 5.47 3.71 -4.35
N MET A 32 5.91 4.29 -3.23
CA MET A 32 6.46 5.65 -3.19
C MET A 32 7.98 5.61 -3.31
N GLU A 33 8.62 4.70 -2.59
CA GLU A 33 10.07 4.56 -2.57
C GLU A 33 10.45 3.08 -2.39
N ALA A 34 11.53 2.66 -3.06
CA ALA A 34 12.18 1.37 -2.84
C ALA A 34 13.70 1.57 -3.03
N THR A 35 14.40 1.77 -1.92
CA THR A 35 15.83 2.10 -1.90
C THR A 35 16.57 1.21 -0.90
N ALA A 36 17.89 1.36 -0.80
CA ALA A 36 18.70 0.69 0.23
C ALA A 36 18.30 1.10 1.67
N SER A 37 17.64 2.24 1.85
CA SER A 37 17.19 2.70 3.17
C SER A 37 15.84 2.14 3.59
N GLY A 38 15.06 1.60 2.66
CA GLY A 38 13.73 1.07 2.95
C GLY A 38 12.77 1.10 1.78
N ILE A 39 11.58 0.60 2.05
CA ILE A 39 10.44 0.57 1.12
C ILE A 39 9.29 1.35 1.75
N THR A 40 8.73 2.30 1.02
CA THR A 40 7.60 3.13 1.45
C THR A 40 6.46 2.98 0.46
N ALA A 41 5.24 2.71 0.95
CA ALA A 41 4.05 2.61 0.11
C ALA A 41 2.85 3.28 0.77
N LYS A 42 2.00 3.92 -0.04
CA LYS A 42 0.68 4.37 0.38
C LYS A 42 -0.33 3.25 0.09
N VAL A 43 -1.18 2.94 1.06
CA VAL A 43 -2.28 2.00 0.93
C VAL A 43 -3.59 2.75 1.14
N VAL A 44 -4.53 2.57 0.21
CA VAL A 44 -5.89 3.14 0.28
C VAL A 44 -6.91 2.01 0.18
N LEU A 45 -7.86 2.03 1.09
CA LEU A 45 -9.00 1.13 1.17
C LEU A 45 -10.26 1.96 0.91
N ASP A 46 -11.05 1.54 -0.07
CA ASP A 46 -12.25 2.26 -0.48
C ASP A 46 -13.42 1.29 -0.67
N THR A 47 -14.58 1.62 -0.12
CA THR A 47 -15.80 0.80 -0.23
C THR A 47 -17.04 1.68 -0.13
N HIS A 48 -18.19 1.14 -0.55
CA HIS A 48 -19.50 1.75 -0.35
C HIS A 48 -20.44 0.87 0.48
N SER A 49 -19.94 -0.25 1.05
CA SER A 49 -20.80 -1.33 1.56
C SER A 49 -20.42 -1.87 2.93
N VAL A 50 -19.19 -1.68 3.41
CA VAL A 50 -18.72 -2.21 4.69
C VAL A 50 -17.94 -1.16 5.47
N ALA A 51 -17.95 -1.26 6.81
CA ALA A 51 -17.10 -0.44 7.65
C ALA A 51 -15.65 -0.95 7.64
N LEU A 52 -14.69 -0.02 7.57
CA LEU A 52 -13.25 -0.29 7.50
C LEU A 52 -12.54 0.03 8.82
N ASP A 53 -13.23 0.56 9.84
CA ASP A 53 -12.64 1.04 11.10
C ASP A 53 -11.89 -0.06 11.88
N GLY A 54 -12.29 -1.32 11.72
CA GLY A 54 -11.62 -2.47 12.35
C GLY A 54 -10.31 -2.90 11.68
N ILE A 55 -9.96 -2.34 10.51
CA ILE A 55 -8.76 -2.75 9.78
C ILE A 55 -7.53 -2.02 10.32
N ALA A 56 -6.59 -2.76 10.89
CA ALA A 56 -5.29 -2.24 11.31
C ALA A 56 -4.28 -2.43 10.16
N PHE A 57 -3.72 -1.34 9.62
CA PHE A 57 -2.76 -1.42 8.50
C PHE A 57 -1.48 -2.18 8.89
N GLU A 58 -1.03 -2.03 10.13
CA GLU A 58 0.09 -2.75 10.72
C GLU A 58 -0.15 -4.27 10.79
N GLN A 59 -1.41 -4.72 10.73
CA GLN A 59 -1.77 -6.14 10.71
C GLN A 59 -2.11 -6.64 9.30
N ALA A 60 -2.77 -5.82 8.48
CA ALA A 60 -3.26 -6.22 7.17
C ALA A 60 -2.18 -6.18 6.09
N VAL A 61 -1.18 -5.30 6.20
CA VAL A 61 -0.19 -5.08 5.13
C VAL A 61 1.12 -5.78 5.48
N ARG A 62 1.71 -6.51 4.52
CA ARG A 62 3.01 -7.17 4.67
C ARG A 62 3.88 -6.96 3.46
N LEU A 63 5.20 -6.92 3.67
CA LEU A 63 6.19 -7.09 2.61
C LEU A 63 6.54 -8.58 2.52
N ARG A 64 6.42 -9.17 1.34
CA ARG A 64 6.76 -10.57 1.07
C ARG A 64 8.16 -10.67 0.47
N ARG A 65 9.01 -11.49 1.08
CA ARG A 65 10.33 -11.86 0.56
C ARG A 65 10.21 -12.89 -0.57
N PRO A 66 11.26 -13.05 -1.39
CA PRO A 66 11.31 -14.09 -2.43
C PRO A 66 11.11 -15.51 -1.90
N ASP A 67 11.50 -15.78 -0.65
CA ASP A 67 11.32 -17.08 0.02
C ASP A 67 9.92 -17.29 0.59
N GLY A 68 9.00 -16.32 0.41
CA GLY A 68 7.64 -16.35 0.92
C GLY A 68 7.47 -15.77 2.32
N THR A 69 8.56 -15.44 3.04
CA THR A 69 8.49 -14.84 4.37
C THR A 69 7.79 -13.48 4.33
N GLU A 70 6.85 -13.26 5.23
CA GLU A 70 6.16 -11.97 5.38
C GLU A 70 6.76 -11.13 6.50
N ILE A 71 6.98 -9.85 6.23
CA ILE A 71 7.51 -8.86 7.17
C ILE A 71 6.43 -7.82 7.44
N ALA A 72 6.19 -7.52 8.71
CA ALA A 72 5.30 -6.43 9.13
C ALA A 72 5.94 -5.06 8.84
N PRO A 73 5.14 -3.99 8.70
CA PRO A 73 5.67 -2.64 8.59
C PRO A 73 6.46 -2.28 9.84
N VAL A 74 7.58 -1.58 9.68
CA VAL A 74 8.33 -0.98 10.80
C VAL A 74 7.68 0.33 11.26
N ALA A 75 6.87 0.95 10.40
CA ALA A 75 6.04 2.09 10.76
C ALA A 75 4.77 2.15 9.91
N VAL A 76 3.71 2.67 10.50
CA VAL A 76 2.47 3.10 9.83
C VAL A 76 2.26 4.56 10.19
N GLU A 77 2.23 5.43 9.18
CA GLU A 77 2.17 6.88 9.33
C GLU A 77 0.96 7.45 8.61
N GLY A 78 0.42 8.55 9.12
CA GLY A 78 -0.68 9.27 8.48
C GLY A 78 -1.96 8.44 8.32
N ALA A 79 -2.13 7.40 9.14
CA ALA A 79 -3.34 6.59 9.14
C ALA A 79 -4.56 7.48 9.39
N SER A 80 -5.46 7.55 8.42
CA SER A 80 -6.60 8.46 8.43
C SER A 80 -7.80 7.86 7.70
N GLY A 81 -8.92 8.57 7.74
CA GLY A 81 -10.20 8.08 7.27
C GLY A 81 -10.90 7.19 8.29
N ALA A 82 -12.20 7.00 8.08
CA ALA A 82 -13.10 6.23 8.93
C ALA A 82 -14.27 5.73 8.08
N GLY A 83 -14.98 4.71 8.56
CA GLY A 83 -16.12 4.15 7.85
C GLY A 83 -15.70 3.55 6.51
N HIS A 84 -15.96 4.25 5.41
CA HIS A 84 -15.96 3.71 4.05
C HIS A 84 -14.69 4.02 3.23
N HIS A 85 -13.82 4.89 3.72
CA HIS A 85 -12.54 5.19 3.09
C HIS A 85 -11.46 5.33 4.16
N ARG A 86 -10.35 4.60 4.00
CA ARG A 86 -9.19 4.66 4.90
C ARG A 86 -7.89 4.61 4.13
N GLU A 87 -6.87 5.31 4.63
CA GLU A 87 -5.54 5.28 4.03
C GLU A 87 -4.44 5.38 5.07
N ALA A 88 -3.25 4.89 4.72
CA ALA A 88 -2.04 5.04 5.50
C ALA A 88 -0.79 4.95 4.60
N VAL A 89 0.33 5.48 5.10
CA VAL A 89 1.66 5.20 4.56
C VAL A 89 2.30 4.12 5.42
N VAL A 90 2.75 3.04 4.79
CA VAL A 90 3.46 1.95 5.45
C VAL A 90 4.94 1.96 5.04
N LYS A 91 5.81 1.69 6.01
CA LYS A 91 7.26 1.61 5.81
C LYS A 91 7.77 0.23 6.19
N PHE A 92 8.69 -0.29 5.37
CA PHE A 92 9.33 -1.58 5.58
C PHE A 92 10.86 -1.43 5.49
N PRO A 93 11.63 -2.36 6.08
CA PRO A 93 13.05 -2.43 5.84
C PRO A 93 13.32 -2.71 4.34
N ALA A 94 14.52 -2.33 3.89
CA ALA A 94 15.01 -2.74 2.58
C ALA A 94 15.21 -4.28 2.54
N ILE A 95 15.14 -4.84 1.35
CA ILE A 95 15.55 -6.23 1.09
C ILE A 95 16.76 -6.16 0.18
N ASP A 96 17.92 -6.55 0.71
CA ASP A 96 19.16 -6.57 -0.04
C ASP A 96 19.05 -7.47 -1.28
N GLY A 97 19.48 -6.95 -2.43
CA GLY A 97 19.42 -7.68 -3.70
C GLY A 97 18.02 -7.95 -4.23
N ALA A 98 16.97 -7.29 -3.72
CA ALA A 98 15.62 -7.48 -4.22
C ALA A 98 15.49 -7.05 -5.69
N MET A 99 15.02 -7.97 -6.53
CA MET A 99 14.67 -7.70 -7.93
C MET A 99 13.24 -7.20 -8.11
N ALA A 100 12.46 -7.21 -7.03
CA ALA A 100 11.08 -6.76 -7.00
C ALA A 100 10.64 -6.42 -5.58
N VAL A 101 9.67 -5.51 -5.47
CA VAL A 101 8.91 -5.25 -4.24
C VAL A 101 7.60 -6.04 -4.32
N HIS A 102 7.28 -6.83 -3.29
CA HIS A 102 6.00 -7.56 -3.18
C HIS A 102 5.29 -7.12 -1.90
N ILE A 103 4.21 -6.37 -2.04
CA ILE A 103 3.35 -6.00 -0.92
C ILE A 103 2.09 -6.85 -1.00
N VAL A 104 1.69 -7.46 0.12
CA VAL A 104 0.42 -8.16 0.24
C VAL A 104 -0.49 -7.47 1.24
N VAL A 105 -1.79 -7.46 0.95
CA VAL A 105 -2.84 -6.94 1.81
C VAL A 105 -3.80 -8.07 2.12
N LYS A 106 -3.96 -8.40 3.41
CA LYS A 106 -4.59 -9.61 3.90
C LYS A 106 -5.90 -9.31 4.62
N ASP A 107 -6.85 -10.23 4.48
CA ASP A 107 -8.12 -10.24 5.22
C ASP A 107 -8.94 -8.93 5.13
N VAL A 108 -8.89 -8.26 3.98
CA VAL A 108 -9.65 -7.02 3.72
C VAL A 108 -10.86 -7.33 2.84
N GLY A 109 -12.07 -7.04 3.31
CA GLY A 109 -13.30 -7.23 2.55
C GLY A 109 -13.59 -8.70 2.21
N GLY A 110 -13.23 -9.64 3.10
CA GLY A 110 -13.46 -11.07 2.89
C GLY A 110 -12.55 -11.74 1.86
N ILE A 111 -11.55 -11.03 1.33
CA ILE A 111 -10.51 -11.58 0.47
C ILE A 111 -9.28 -11.88 1.34
N ALA A 112 -8.86 -13.14 1.37
CA ALA A 112 -7.74 -13.60 2.20
C ALA A 112 -6.43 -12.87 1.88
N GLU A 113 -6.17 -12.61 0.60
CA GLU A 113 -4.93 -11.97 0.15
C GLU A 113 -5.10 -11.26 -1.19
N ARG A 114 -4.51 -10.08 -1.30
CA ARG A 114 -4.25 -9.36 -2.55
C ARG A 114 -2.75 -9.06 -2.64
N ALA A 115 -2.14 -9.26 -3.81
CA ALA A 115 -0.69 -9.13 -3.99
C ALA A 115 -0.32 -8.08 -5.04
N PHE A 116 0.63 -7.21 -4.71
CA PHE A 116 1.09 -6.11 -5.55
C PHE A 116 2.60 -6.22 -5.74
N ARG A 117 3.04 -6.36 -7.00
CA ARG A 117 4.45 -6.59 -7.36
C ARG A 117 4.99 -5.52 -8.29
N TRP A 118 6.13 -4.92 -7.99
CA TRP A 118 6.87 -4.01 -8.88
C TRP A 118 8.26 -4.57 -9.15
N ALA A 119 8.76 -4.47 -10.39
CA ALA A 119 10.14 -4.83 -10.71
C ALA A 119 11.10 -3.70 -10.31
N LEU A 120 12.36 -4.05 -10.01
CA LEU A 120 13.43 -3.10 -9.71
C LEU A 120 14.55 -3.18 -10.76
N PRO A 121 15.26 -2.07 -11.08
CA PRO A 121 14.96 -0.71 -10.62
C PRO A 121 13.62 -0.23 -11.19
N LEU A 122 12.98 0.71 -10.49
CA LEU A 122 11.71 1.29 -10.95
C LEU A 122 11.94 1.96 -12.32
N GLN A 123 11.05 1.70 -13.28
CA GLN A 123 11.09 2.25 -14.64
C GLN A 123 10.25 3.52 -14.75
#